data_AF-A0A9P4U259-F1
#
_entry.id   AF-A0A9P4U259-F1
#
_cell.length_a   1.000
_cell.length_b   1.000
_cell.length_c   1.000
_cell.angle_alpha   90.00
_cell.angle_beta   90.00
_cell.angle_gamma   90.00
#
_symmetry.space_group_name_H-M   'P 1'
#
loop_
_entity.id
_entity.type
_entity.pdbx_description
1 polymer ?
#
loop_
_entity_poly.entity_id
_entity_poly.type
_entity_poly.pdbx_seq_one_letter_code
_entity_poly.pdbx_strand_id
1 'polypeptide(L)'
;MNCDKTANSNIQCPKCSGYPFFDEDDRIVTYCSIECQNQHHRTHSVKCEQYQCCRALARAARLMQEAWLVLREHSFDHCFSNPTWDEQNRVLTLNMGRSYKLRRFDETWAWGNAQHRLLMLTVDSCTNAVQYSHNLVRALLQDICEDVESQIIELMVLIAPDQRPIETIEEVGKAPDHETYHHILQVTLDDKSLWAIDLSGAQYGHFDALLPWPQYEKYIAEDRIGVFADLQDPYEETGWDPLGRHLYYDVRHASLHYLR
;
A
#
# COMPACT_ATOMS: atom_id res chain seq x y z
N MET A 1 0.71 20.68 -28.71
CA MET A 1 0.43 20.13 -30.06
C MET A 1 1.75 19.70 -30.64
N ASN A 2 2.00 18.39 -30.74
CA ASN A 2 3.29 17.86 -31.18
C ASN A 2 3.19 17.39 -32.63
N CYS A 3 3.74 18.22 -33.53
CA CYS A 3 4.10 17.94 -34.92
C CYS A 3 2.94 17.66 -35.92
N ASP A 4 2.76 18.55 -36.91
CA ASP A 4 1.86 18.40 -38.07
C ASP A 4 2.27 17.29 -39.07
N LYS A 5 3.08 16.32 -38.66
CA LYS A 5 3.51 15.20 -39.50
C LYS A 5 2.66 13.98 -39.20
N THR A 6 2.08 13.40 -40.25
CA THR A 6 1.34 12.13 -40.20
C THR A 6 2.21 11.04 -39.54
N ALA A 7 1.82 10.64 -38.33
CA ALA A 7 2.58 9.71 -37.50
C ALA A 7 2.46 8.28 -38.06
N ASN A 8 3.53 7.78 -38.68
CA ASN A 8 3.66 6.35 -39.04
C ASN A 8 4.22 5.50 -37.89
N SER A 9 4.55 6.10 -36.74
CA SER A 9 5.00 5.39 -35.54
C SER A 9 4.72 6.20 -34.28
N ASN A 10 3.90 5.67 -33.36
CA ASN A 10 3.71 6.24 -32.02
C ASN A 10 4.82 5.73 -31.09
N ILE A 11 5.98 6.39 -31.10
CA ILE A 11 7.14 6.03 -30.28
C ILE A 11 6.91 6.56 -28.86
N GLN A 12 6.99 5.69 -27.86
CA GLN A 12 6.93 6.09 -26.45
C GLN A 12 8.32 6.39 -25.90
N CYS A 13 8.41 7.27 -24.90
CA CYS A 13 9.65 7.41 -24.14
C CYS A 13 9.96 6.11 -23.40
N PRO A 14 11.10 5.44 -23.63
CA PRO A 14 11.42 4.16 -22.99
C PRO A 14 11.60 4.31 -21.47
N LYS A 15 12.00 5.50 -21.01
CA LYS A 15 12.13 5.81 -19.58
C LYS A 15 10.78 5.99 -18.88
N CYS A 16 9.77 6.49 -19.59
CA CYS A 16 8.42 6.69 -19.06
C CYS A 16 7.50 5.50 -19.30
N SER A 17 7.89 4.57 -20.19
CA SER A 17 7.11 3.36 -20.44
C SER A 17 7.01 2.53 -19.16
N GLY A 18 5.79 2.06 -18.86
CA GLY A 18 5.48 1.34 -17.62
C GLY A 18 5.33 2.22 -16.37
N TYR A 19 5.15 3.53 -16.54
CA TYR A 19 4.62 4.38 -15.46
C TYR A 19 3.19 3.92 -15.10
N PRO A 20 2.89 3.65 -13.82
CA PRO A 20 1.53 3.37 -13.38
C PRO A 20 0.70 4.64 -13.49
N PHE A 21 -0.30 4.60 -14.37
CA PHE A 21 -1.23 5.72 -14.55
C PHE A 21 -2.28 5.68 -13.46
N PHE A 22 -2.25 6.68 -12.59
CA PHE A 22 -3.26 6.81 -11.54
C PHE A 22 -4.30 7.89 -11.86
N ASP A 23 -3.98 8.84 -12.75
CA ASP A 23 -4.89 9.88 -13.23
C ASP A 23 -5.21 9.66 -14.72
N GLU A 24 -6.46 9.93 -15.15
CA GLU A 24 -6.89 9.85 -16.54
C GLU A 24 -6.17 10.88 -17.44
N ASP A 25 -5.69 11.97 -16.83
CA ASP A 25 -4.92 13.02 -17.49
C ASP A 25 -3.43 12.67 -17.62
N ASP A 26 -2.92 11.70 -16.86
CA ASP A 26 -1.58 11.19 -17.07
C ASP A 26 -1.57 10.33 -18.33
N ARG A 27 -0.94 10.86 -19.39
CA ARG A 27 -0.73 10.13 -20.64
C ARG A 27 0.75 10.05 -20.93
N ILE A 28 1.22 8.85 -21.29
CA ILE A 28 2.59 8.69 -21.79
C ILE A 28 2.71 9.56 -23.03
N VAL A 29 3.68 10.47 -23.01
CA VAL A 29 3.99 11.29 -24.18
C VAL A 29 4.46 10.38 -25.30
N THR A 30 3.74 10.43 -26.42
CA THR A 30 4.09 9.74 -27.66
C THR A 30 4.69 10.72 -28.66
N TYR A 31 5.64 10.23 -29.45
CA TYR A 31 6.35 10.99 -30.47
C TYR A 31 6.20 10.33 -31.83
N CYS A 32 6.09 11.12 -32.89
CA CYS A 32 6.06 10.60 -34.27
C CYS A 32 7.45 10.16 -34.77
N SER A 33 8.53 10.64 -34.15
CA SER A 33 9.91 10.26 -34.47
C SER A 33 10.87 10.47 -33.28
N ILE A 34 12.07 9.90 -33.37
CA ILE A 34 13.15 10.08 -32.38
C ILE A 34 13.62 11.53 -32.34
N GLU A 35 13.63 12.26 -33.48
CA GLU A 35 13.97 13.68 -33.52
C GLU A 35 12.98 14.52 -32.70
N CYS A 36 11.68 14.27 -32.83
CA CYS A 36 10.66 14.95 -32.02
C CYS A 36 10.80 14.63 -30.53
N GLN A 37 11.16 13.38 -30.19
CA GLN A 37 11.48 13.01 -28.81
C GLN A 37 12.69 13.78 -28.27
N ASN A 38 13.80 13.83 -29.04
CA ASN A 38 15.02 14.53 -28.65
C ASN A 38 14.78 16.05 -28.50
N GLN A 39 13.96 16.63 -29.36
CA GLN A 39 13.58 18.04 -29.28
C GLN A 39 12.74 18.33 -28.03
N HIS A 40 11.80 17.43 -27.69
CA HIS A 40 10.98 17.55 -26.48
C HIS A 40 11.74 17.18 -25.19
N HIS A 41 12.87 16.47 -25.28
CA HIS A 41 13.63 16.00 -24.12
C HIS A 41 13.94 17.12 -23.12
N ARG A 42 14.28 18.34 -23.59
CA ARG A 42 14.61 19.46 -22.71
C ARG A 42 13.45 19.81 -21.77
N THR A 43 12.23 19.89 -22.29
CA THR A 43 11.03 20.22 -21.49
C THR A 43 10.42 18.99 -20.82
N HIS A 44 10.69 17.79 -21.33
CA HIS A 44 10.20 16.52 -20.79
C HIS A 44 11.03 15.96 -19.64
N SER A 45 12.32 16.28 -19.57
CA SER A 45 13.31 15.69 -18.65
C SER A 45 12.82 15.62 -17.20
N VAL A 46 12.31 16.73 -16.65
CA VAL A 46 11.78 16.79 -15.28
C VAL A 46 10.61 15.80 -15.08
N LYS A 47 9.60 15.84 -15.95
CA LYS A 47 8.46 14.90 -15.87
C LYS A 47 8.89 13.45 -16.08
N CYS A 48 9.90 13.24 -16.92
CA CYS A 48 10.48 11.92 -17.16
C CYS A 48 11.18 11.36 -15.93
N GLU A 49 11.87 12.20 -15.14
CA GLU A 49 12.50 11.81 -13.87
C GLU A 49 11.43 11.45 -12.83
N GLN A 50 10.39 12.27 -12.69
CA GLN A 50 9.23 11.97 -11.83
C GLN A 50 8.62 10.60 -12.18
N TYR A 51 8.34 10.36 -13.47
CA TYR A 51 7.79 9.08 -13.91
C TYR A 51 8.71 7.89 -13.65
N GLN A 52 10.03 8.08 -13.74
CA GLN A 52 10.99 7.03 -13.39
C GLN A 52 10.99 6.75 -11.90
N CYS A 53 10.93 7.79 -11.05
CA CYS A 53 10.87 7.66 -9.61
C CYS A 53 9.60 6.93 -9.16
N CYS A 54 8.42 7.35 -9.62
CA CYS A 54 7.16 6.66 -9.31
C CYS A 54 7.15 5.21 -9.81
N ARG A 55 7.74 4.93 -10.97
CA ARG A 55 7.86 3.55 -11.47
C ARG A 55 8.79 2.71 -10.60
N ALA A 56 9.88 3.29 -10.10
CA ALA A 56 10.77 2.61 -9.15
C ALA A 56 10.02 2.32 -7.84
N LEU A 57 9.28 3.31 -7.32
CA LEU A 57 8.45 3.18 -6.12
C LEU A 57 7.40 2.08 -6.28
N ALA A 58 6.70 2.04 -7.41
CA ALA A 58 5.69 1.01 -7.70
C ALA A 58 6.29 -0.40 -7.75
N ARG A 59 7.49 -0.55 -8.32
CA ARG A 59 8.21 -1.82 -8.32
C ARG A 59 8.64 -2.21 -6.91
N ALA A 60 9.13 -1.26 -6.12
CA ALA A 60 9.54 -1.47 -4.74
C ALA A 60 8.34 -1.92 -3.89
N ALA A 61 7.23 -1.19 -3.92
CA ALA A 61 6.01 -1.52 -3.19
C ALA A 61 5.45 -2.91 -3.56
N ARG A 62 5.43 -3.23 -4.87
CA ARG A 62 5.02 -4.55 -5.33
C ARG A 62 5.94 -5.66 -4.81
N LEU A 63 7.26 -5.45 -4.87
CA LEU A 63 8.23 -6.43 -4.37
C LEU A 63 8.11 -6.64 -2.85
N MET A 64 7.87 -5.56 -2.08
CA MET A 64 7.59 -5.65 -0.65
C MET A 64 6.35 -6.49 -0.38
N GLN A 65 5.25 -6.23 -1.12
CA GLN A 65 4.01 -6.98 -0.95
C GLN A 65 4.20 -8.46 -1.32
N GLU A 66 4.86 -8.75 -2.44
CA GLU A 66 5.17 -10.13 -2.86
C GLU A 66 6.03 -10.85 -1.80
N ALA A 67 7.07 -10.20 -1.27
CA ALA A 67 7.91 -10.78 -0.21
C ALA A 67 7.12 -11.04 1.08
N TRP A 68 6.27 -10.09 1.48
CA TRP A 68 5.37 -10.23 2.62
C TRP A 68 4.39 -11.39 2.44
N LEU A 69 3.77 -11.51 1.27
CA LEU A 69 2.84 -12.59 0.96
C LEU A 69 3.53 -13.96 0.98
N VAL A 70 4.77 -14.07 0.49
CA VAL A 70 5.56 -15.30 0.62
C VAL A 70 5.77 -15.68 2.08
N LEU A 71 6.10 -14.71 2.94
CA LEU A 71 6.21 -14.96 4.37
C LEU A 71 4.87 -15.46 4.93
N ARG A 72 3.76 -14.76 4.64
CA ARG A 72 2.40 -15.15 5.05
C ARG A 72 2.00 -16.54 4.60
N GLU A 73 2.35 -16.93 3.39
CA GLU A 73 2.07 -18.27 2.86
C GLU A 73 2.76 -19.37 3.66
N HIS A 74 3.93 -19.11 4.22
CA HIS A 74 4.74 -20.07 4.97
C HIS A 74 4.56 -19.99 6.49
N SER A 75 4.12 -18.84 7.00
CA SER A 75 3.90 -18.57 8.42
C SER A 75 2.46 -18.13 8.70
N PHE A 76 1.50 -18.77 8.04
CA PHE A 76 0.08 -18.50 8.23
C PHE A 76 -0.37 -18.94 9.61
N ASP A 77 -1.01 -18.04 10.35
CA ASP A 77 -1.36 -18.18 11.77
C ASP A 77 -2.87 -18.18 12.02
N HIS A 78 -3.68 -17.63 11.11
CA HIS A 78 -5.14 -17.71 11.24
C HIS A 78 -5.66 -19.13 11.02
N CYS A 79 -6.74 -19.45 11.73
CA CYS A 79 -7.51 -20.66 11.50
C CYS A 79 -8.91 -20.36 11.02
N PHE A 80 -9.19 -20.64 9.75
CA PHE A 80 -10.52 -20.54 9.21
C PHE A 80 -11.25 -21.87 9.31
N SER A 81 -12.53 -21.80 9.66
CA SER A 81 -13.46 -22.92 9.50
C SER A 81 -14.49 -22.57 8.44
N ASN A 82 -14.59 -23.38 7.39
CA ASN A 82 -15.57 -23.22 6.31
C ASN A 82 -15.67 -21.77 5.78
N PRO A 83 -14.61 -21.21 5.17
CA PRO A 83 -14.74 -19.92 4.50
C PRO A 83 -15.86 -20.01 3.45
N THR A 84 -16.64 -18.94 3.30
CA THR A 84 -17.72 -18.88 2.29
C THR A 84 -17.65 -17.58 1.53
N TRP A 85 -18.00 -17.61 0.24
CA TRP A 85 -18.05 -16.44 -0.62
C TRP A 85 -19.49 -16.18 -1.07
N ASP A 86 -19.97 -14.96 -0.85
CA ASP A 86 -21.24 -14.48 -1.37
C ASP A 86 -21.01 -13.72 -2.68
N GLU A 87 -21.36 -14.35 -3.81
CA GLU A 87 -21.19 -13.77 -5.15
C GLU A 87 -22.05 -12.51 -5.37
N GLN A 88 -23.22 -12.43 -4.72
CA GLN A 88 -24.17 -11.34 -4.90
C GLN A 88 -23.68 -10.06 -4.21
N ASN A 89 -23.19 -10.20 -2.98
CA ASN A 89 -22.71 -9.07 -2.18
C ASN A 89 -21.20 -8.86 -2.29
N ARG A 90 -20.48 -9.79 -2.93
CA ARG A 90 -19.01 -9.82 -3.06
C ARG A 90 -18.30 -9.80 -1.70
N VAL A 91 -18.80 -10.59 -0.77
CA VAL A 91 -18.32 -10.68 0.61
C VAL A 91 -17.73 -12.06 0.88
N LEU A 92 -16.52 -12.07 1.43
CA LEU A 92 -15.86 -13.26 1.95
C LEU A 92 -16.14 -13.38 3.45
N THR A 93 -16.84 -14.41 3.87
CA THR A 93 -17.06 -14.70 5.29
C THR A 93 -16.00 -15.66 5.81
N LEU A 94 -15.30 -15.25 6.86
CA LEU A 94 -14.24 -16.02 7.52
C LEU A 94 -14.62 -16.30 8.97
N ASN A 95 -14.87 -17.57 9.32
CA ASN A 95 -15.00 -17.97 10.73
C ASN A 95 -13.59 -18.15 11.32
N MET A 96 -13.11 -17.14 12.02
CA MET A 96 -11.76 -17.11 12.58
C MET A 96 -11.73 -17.78 13.95
N GLY A 97 -11.00 -18.89 14.05
CA GLY A 97 -10.61 -19.52 15.29
C GLY A 97 -9.22 -19.08 15.73
N ARG A 98 -8.94 -19.16 17.04
CA ARG A 98 -7.62 -18.86 17.58
C ARG A 98 -6.67 -20.03 17.35
N SER A 99 -5.52 -19.77 16.72
CA SER A 99 -4.43 -20.74 16.62
C SER A 99 -3.10 -20.06 16.86
N TYR A 100 -2.28 -20.63 17.75
CA TYR A 100 -0.92 -20.17 18.01
C TYR A 100 0.12 -20.93 17.18
N LYS A 101 -0.31 -21.61 16.11
CA LYS A 101 0.55 -22.45 15.28
C LYS A 101 0.72 -21.84 13.90
N LEU A 102 1.98 -21.55 13.56
CA LEU A 102 2.39 -21.23 12.20
C LEU A 102 2.24 -22.47 11.32
N ARG A 103 1.66 -22.29 10.14
CA ARG A 103 1.48 -23.33 9.14
C ARG A 103 1.54 -22.73 7.74
N ARG A 104 1.60 -23.61 6.74
CA ARG A 104 1.42 -23.18 5.37
C ARG A 104 -0.05 -22.78 5.14
N PHE A 105 -0.26 -21.71 4.37
CA PHE A 105 -1.59 -21.34 3.87
C PHE A 105 -2.18 -22.48 3.02
N ASP A 106 -3.46 -22.76 3.23
CA ASP A 106 -4.19 -23.78 2.47
C ASP A 106 -4.81 -23.15 1.22
N GLU A 107 -4.18 -23.39 0.06
CA GLU A 107 -4.61 -22.87 -1.23
C GLU A 107 -6.04 -23.31 -1.63
N THR A 108 -6.58 -24.37 -1.02
CA THR A 108 -7.96 -24.80 -1.28
C THR A 108 -9.00 -23.77 -0.85
N TRP A 109 -8.66 -22.90 0.12
CA TRP A 109 -9.55 -21.84 0.58
C TRP A 109 -9.69 -20.69 -0.43
N ALA A 110 -8.73 -20.51 -1.33
CA ALA A 110 -8.80 -19.44 -2.33
C ALA A 110 -9.72 -19.79 -3.52
N TRP A 111 -10.16 -21.05 -3.64
CA TRP A 111 -10.96 -21.55 -4.77
C TRP A 111 -10.38 -21.22 -6.16
N GLY A 112 -9.05 -21.15 -6.27
CA GLY A 112 -8.36 -20.76 -7.50
C GLY A 112 -8.51 -19.27 -7.88
N ASN A 113 -9.08 -18.44 -7.01
CA ASN A 113 -9.23 -17.00 -7.21
C ASN A 113 -8.09 -16.24 -6.51
N ALA A 114 -7.30 -15.52 -7.30
CA ALA A 114 -6.16 -14.74 -6.79
C ALA A 114 -6.57 -13.61 -5.83
N GLN A 115 -7.73 -12.98 -6.03
CA GLN A 115 -8.24 -11.97 -5.11
C GLN A 115 -8.65 -12.58 -3.78
N HIS A 116 -9.36 -13.71 -3.80
CA HIS A 116 -9.70 -14.44 -2.55
C HIS A 116 -8.45 -14.85 -1.80
N ARG A 117 -7.43 -15.33 -2.52
CA ARG A 117 -6.13 -15.65 -1.94
C ARG A 117 -5.50 -14.45 -1.23
N LEU A 118 -5.45 -13.29 -1.89
CA LEU A 118 -4.91 -12.07 -1.30
C LEU A 118 -5.70 -11.63 -0.07
N LEU A 119 -7.02 -11.56 -0.17
CA LEU A 119 -7.93 -11.26 0.94
C LEU A 119 -7.61 -12.09 2.19
N MET A 120 -7.46 -13.41 2.00
CA MET A 120 -7.23 -14.34 3.10
C MET A 120 -5.80 -14.29 3.66
N LEU A 121 -4.80 -14.00 2.83
CA LEU A 121 -3.41 -13.87 3.29
C LEU A 121 -3.17 -12.59 4.10
N THR A 122 -3.91 -11.52 3.78
CA THR A 122 -3.72 -10.19 4.37
C THR A 122 -4.65 -9.87 5.52
N VAL A 123 -5.75 -10.61 5.72
CA VAL A 123 -6.71 -10.36 6.81
C VAL A 123 -5.99 -10.29 8.15
N ASP A 124 -6.31 -9.25 8.93
CA ASP A 124 -5.84 -9.02 10.30
C ASP A 124 -4.30 -9.10 10.46
N SER A 125 -3.57 -8.68 9.43
CA SER A 125 -2.12 -8.81 9.38
C SER A 125 -1.39 -7.51 9.06
N CYS A 126 -2.08 -6.37 9.12
CA CYS A 126 -1.54 -5.08 8.72
C CYS A 126 -0.34 -4.61 9.55
N THR A 127 -0.41 -4.74 10.87
CA THR A 127 0.69 -4.40 11.78
C THR A 127 1.92 -5.25 11.46
N ASN A 128 1.73 -6.57 11.26
CA ASN A 128 2.81 -7.49 10.91
C ASN A 128 3.41 -7.15 9.53
N ALA A 129 2.58 -6.76 8.57
CA ALA A 129 3.03 -6.44 7.21
C ALA A 129 4.05 -5.31 7.20
N VAL A 130 3.79 -4.25 7.98
CA VAL A 130 4.72 -3.12 8.14
C VAL A 130 5.94 -3.53 8.98
N GLN A 131 5.71 -4.11 10.17
CA GLN A 131 6.79 -4.44 11.11
C GLN A 131 7.82 -5.43 10.56
N TYR A 132 7.38 -6.48 9.85
CA TYR A 132 8.32 -7.43 9.26
C TYR A 132 9.02 -6.89 8.00
N SER A 133 8.56 -5.77 7.45
CA SER A 133 9.09 -5.20 6.23
C SER A 133 10.08 -4.06 6.43
N HIS A 134 10.31 -3.53 7.64
CA HIS A 134 11.17 -2.35 7.86
C HIS A 134 12.54 -2.41 7.16
N ASN A 135 13.27 -3.52 7.29
CA ASN A 135 14.59 -3.67 6.66
C ASN A 135 14.48 -3.75 5.13
N LEU A 136 13.43 -4.39 4.61
CA LEU A 136 13.18 -4.48 3.18
C LEU A 136 12.76 -3.11 2.61
N VAL A 137 11.94 -2.36 3.35
CA VAL A 137 11.51 -0.99 3.02
C VAL A 137 12.75 -0.10 2.88
N ARG A 138 13.61 -0.07 3.92
CA ARG A 138 14.85 0.71 3.88
C ARG A 138 15.74 0.32 2.70
N ALA A 139 15.95 -0.98 2.48
CA ALA A 139 16.81 -1.46 1.40
C ALA A 139 16.29 -1.14 0.00
N LEU A 140 14.97 -1.18 -0.22
CA LEU A 140 14.37 -0.92 -1.54
C LEU A 140 14.16 0.56 -1.83
N LEU A 141 14.02 1.40 -0.80
CA LEU A 141 13.74 2.83 -0.96
C LEU A 141 14.97 3.73 -0.83
N GLN A 142 16.13 3.22 -0.40
CA GLN A 142 17.37 3.99 -0.25
C GLN A 142 17.86 4.69 -1.53
N ASP A 143 17.52 4.16 -2.71
CA ASP A 143 17.90 4.73 -4.01
C ASP A 143 16.76 5.54 -4.66
N ILE A 144 15.62 5.66 -3.97
CA ILE A 144 14.40 6.35 -4.42
C ILE A 144 14.16 7.60 -3.56
N CYS A 145 14.46 7.52 -2.27
CA CYS A 145 14.37 8.59 -1.28
C CYS A 145 15.79 9.03 -0.89
N GLU A 146 16.08 10.32 -0.96
CA GLU A 146 17.36 10.89 -0.50
C GLU A 146 17.58 10.66 1.00
N ASP A 147 16.52 10.70 1.80
CA ASP A 147 16.51 10.44 3.24
C ASP A 147 15.29 9.62 3.63
N VAL A 148 15.49 8.29 3.66
CA VAL A 148 14.47 7.29 4.02
C VAL A 148 13.79 7.62 5.35
N GLU A 149 14.56 8.08 6.36
CA GLU A 149 14.04 8.25 7.72
C GLU A 149 13.11 9.46 7.84
N SER A 150 13.30 10.51 7.04
CA SER A 150 12.40 11.67 6.99
C SER A 150 11.31 11.58 5.93
N GLN A 151 11.51 10.76 4.89
CA GLN A 151 10.57 10.64 3.76
C GLN A 151 9.56 9.51 3.91
N ILE A 152 9.75 8.58 4.85
CA ILE A 152 8.84 7.46 5.07
C ILE A 152 8.28 7.53 6.49
N ILE A 153 6.95 7.52 6.60
CA ILE A 153 6.23 7.61 7.86
C ILE A 153 5.31 6.40 7.99
N GLU A 154 5.34 5.73 9.14
CA GLU A 154 4.38 4.69 9.47
C GLU A 154 3.10 5.32 10.01
N LEU A 155 1.99 4.98 9.36
CA LEU A 155 0.69 5.51 9.72
C LEU A 155 -0.22 4.39 10.17
N MET A 156 -1.00 4.69 11.20
CA MET A 156 -2.19 3.93 11.55
C MET A 156 -3.41 4.74 11.16
N VAL A 157 -4.17 4.22 10.22
CA VAL A 157 -5.38 4.87 9.69
C VAL A 157 -6.61 4.08 10.10
N LEU A 158 -7.76 4.75 10.17
CA LEU A 158 -9.05 4.09 10.34
C LEU A 158 -9.70 3.91 8.97
N ILE A 159 -9.99 2.68 8.57
CA ILE A 159 -10.63 2.38 7.28
C ILE A 159 -12.14 2.33 7.45
N ALA A 160 -12.85 3.01 6.55
CA ALA A 160 -14.31 3.07 6.53
C ALA A 160 -14.93 1.66 6.32
N PRO A 161 -16.02 1.32 7.04
CA PRO A 161 -16.59 -0.03 7.02
C PRO A 161 -17.28 -0.40 5.69
N ASP A 162 -17.71 0.58 4.90
CA ASP A 162 -18.37 0.37 3.61
C ASP A 162 -17.44 -0.13 2.49
N GLN A 163 -16.13 -0.17 2.75
CA GLN A 163 -15.12 -0.63 1.80
C GLN A 163 -14.74 -2.12 1.96
N ARG A 164 -15.36 -2.88 2.89
CA ARG A 164 -14.85 -4.23 3.24
C ARG A 164 -15.43 -5.35 2.37
N PRO A 165 -14.60 -6.07 1.59
CA PRO A 165 -15.00 -7.32 0.96
C PRO A 165 -14.90 -8.54 1.89
N ILE A 166 -14.61 -8.36 3.19
CA ILE A 166 -14.47 -9.43 4.17
C ILE A 166 -15.41 -9.19 5.36
N GLU A 167 -16.20 -10.20 5.71
CA GLU A 167 -16.88 -10.32 6.99
C GLU A 167 -16.16 -11.36 7.86
N THR A 168 -15.63 -10.95 9.01
CA THR A 168 -15.05 -11.88 9.99
C THR A 168 -16.09 -12.24 11.05
N ILE A 169 -16.24 -13.54 11.29
CA ILE A 169 -17.05 -14.09 12.37
C ILE A 169 -16.07 -14.69 13.38
N GLU A 170 -16.00 -14.12 14.57
CA GLU A 170 -15.20 -14.64 15.66
C GLU A 170 -16.03 -15.62 16.51
N GLU A 171 -15.37 -16.43 17.35
CA GLU A 171 -16.03 -17.39 18.25
C GLU A 171 -17.08 -16.74 19.18
N VAL A 172 -16.99 -15.42 19.41
CA VAL A 172 -17.90 -14.66 20.30
C VAL A 172 -19.00 -13.91 19.51
N GLY A 173 -19.02 -13.99 18.18
CA GLY A 173 -20.00 -13.33 17.32
C GLY A 173 -19.35 -12.65 16.10
N LYS A 174 -20.16 -11.92 15.32
CA LYS A 174 -19.63 -11.11 14.22
C LYS A 174 -18.67 -10.05 14.76
N ALA A 175 -17.55 -9.84 14.06
CA ALA A 175 -16.72 -8.67 14.31
C ALA A 175 -17.58 -7.41 14.19
N PRO A 176 -17.40 -6.39 15.04
CA PRO A 176 -18.30 -5.26 15.03
C PRO A 176 -18.13 -4.43 13.74
N ASP A 177 -19.23 -3.88 13.21
CA ASP A 177 -19.31 -3.02 11.99
C ASP A 177 -18.64 -1.64 12.14
N HIS A 178 -17.59 -1.54 12.96
CA HIS A 178 -16.90 -0.30 13.27
C HIS A 178 -15.63 -0.13 12.44
N GLU A 179 -15.20 1.13 12.32
CA GLU A 179 -13.90 1.52 11.79
C GLU A 179 -12.79 0.63 12.38
N THR A 180 -11.87 0.17 11.53
CA THR A 180 -10.79 -0.73 11.96
C THR A 180 -9.47 -0.07 11.67
N TYR A 181 -8.57 -0.17 12.65
CA TYR A 181 -7.22 0.33 12.52
C TYR A 181 -6.46 -0.46 11.46
N HIS A 182 -5.62 0.24 10.70
CA HIS A 182 -4.84 -0.32 9.63
C HIS A 182 -3.47 0.35 9.55
N HIS A 183 -2.42 -0.44 9.40
CA HIS A 183 -1.05 0.05 9.31
C HIS A 183 -0.58 0.11 7.86
N ILE A 184 -0.04 1.27 7.47
CA ILE A 184 0.52 1.54 6.14
C ILE A 184 1.80 2.38 6.25
N LEU A 185 2.49 2.53 5.13
CA LEU A 185 3.58 3.49 4.99
C LEU A 185 3.13 4.65 4.09
N GLN A 186 3.38 5.88 4.53
CA GLN A 186 3.32 7.06 3.66
C GLN A 186 4.73 7.41 3.20
N VAL A 187 4.89 7.66 1.91
CA VAL A 187 6.17 8.03 1.29
C VAL A 187 6.04 9.40 0.63
N THR A 188 7.00 10.28 0.94
CA THR A 188 7.15 11.60 0.31
C THR A 188 8.33 11.58 -0.65
N LEU A 189 8.08 11.69 -1.95
CA LEU A 189 9.15 11.81 -2.95
C LEU A 189 9.76 13.22 -2.97
N ASP A 190 10.89 13.39 -3.66
CA ASP A 190 11.62 14.66 -3.71
C ASP A 190 10.81 15.79 -4.34
N ASP A 191 9.95 15.44 -5.30
CA ASP A 191 8.99 16.34 -5.93
C ASP A 191 7.77 16.67 -5.05
N LYS A 192 7.80 16.20 -3.79
CA LYS A 192 6.77 16.38 -2.76
C LYS A 192 5.47 15.66 -3.04
N SER A 193 5.43 14.76 -4.03
CA SER A 193 4.31 13.86 -4.19
C SER A 193 4.22 12.87 -3.03
N LEU A 194 3.00 12.64 -2.55
CA LEU A 194 2.69 11.76 -1.44
C LEU A 194 2.07 10.46 -1.95
N TRP A 195 2.52 9.35 -1.37
CA TRP A 195 2.14 7.99 -1.77
C TRP A 195 1.83 7.14 -0.55
N ALA A 196 0.87 6.24 -0.67
CA ALA A 196 0.58 5.20 0.31
C ALA A 196 1.12 3.86 -0.22
N ILE A 197 1.96 3.19 0.57
CA ILE A 197 2.30 1.79 0.38
C ILE A 197 1.48 0.97 1.38
N ASP A 198 0.64 0.08 0.85
CA ASP A 198 -0.23 -0.77 1.64
C ASP A 198 -0.03 -2.25 1.28
N LEU A 199 0.76 -2.93 2.11
CA LEU A 199 1.12 -4.33 1.89
C LEU A 199 -0.03 -5.30 2.22
N SER A 200 -1.09 -4.82 2.89
CA SER A 200 -2.20 -5.64 3.37
C SER A 200 -3.58 -5.10 3.02
N GLY A 201 -3.65 -4.07 2.17
CA GLY A 201 -4.88 -3.37 1.77
C GLY A 201 -5.91 -4.25 1.08
N ALA A 202 -5.49 -5.42 0.58
CA ALA A 202 -6.39 -6.39 -0.01
C ALA A 202 -7.50 -6.79 0.98
N GLN A 203 -7.25 -6.79 2.30
CA GLN A 203 -8.28 -7.06 3.31
C GLN A 203 -9.47 -6.07 3.28
N TYR A 204 -9.27 -4.91 2.66
CA TYR A 204 -10.25 -3.85 2.44
C TYR A 204 -10.57 -3.66 0.94
N GLY A 205 -10.24 -4.63 0.09
CA GLY A 205 -10.51 -4.58 -1.35
C GLY A 205 -9.54 -3.72 -2.16
N HIS A 206 -8.48 -3.20 -1.53
CA HIS A 206 -7.43 -2.44 -2.19
C HIS A 206 -6.27 -3.36 -2.56
N PHE A 207 -6.30 -3.90 -3.78
CA PHE A 207 -5.34 -4.92 -4.21
C PHE A 207 -3.98 -4.36 -4.65
N ASP A 208 -3.92 -3.06 -4.97
CA ASP A 208 -2.67 -2.41 -5.37
C ASP A 208 -1.83 -2.05 -4.14
N ALA A 209 -0.56 -2.45 -4.15
CA ALA A 209 0.38 -2.15 -3.06
C ALA A 209 0.78 -0.68 -2.96
N LEU A 210 0.51 0.13 -4.00
CA LEU A 210 0.88 1.53 -4.09
C LEU A 210 -0.27 2.35 -4.66
N LEU A 211 -0.63 3.43 -3.98
CA LEU A 211 -1.57 4.43 -4.48
C LEU A 211 -1.07 5.85 -4.20
N PRO A 212 -1.38 6.84 -5.06
CA PRO A 212 -1.20 8.25 -4.70
C PRO A 212 -2.03 8.57 -3.46
N TRP A 213 -1.47 9.38 -2.56
CA TRP A 213 -2.14 9.73 -1.31
C TRP A 213 -3.56 10.29 -1.50
N PRO A 214 -3.84 11.22 -2.45
CA PRO A 214 -5.19 11.74 -2.66
C PRO A 214 -6.22 10.69 -3.09
N GLN A 215 -5.76 9.55 -3.62
CA GLN A 215 -6.63 8.42 -3.95
C GLN A 215 -6.85 7.53 -2.73
N TYR A 216 -5.76 7.24 -2.01
CA TYR A 216 -5.80 6.42 -0.82
C TYR A 216 -6.64 7.05 0.31
N GLU A 217 -6.53 8.37 0.49
CA GLU A 217 -7.24 9.13 1.53
C GLU A 217 -8.76 9.01 1.44
N LYS A 218 -9.31 8.71 0.24
CA LYS A 218 -10.75 8.47 0.05
C LYS A 218 -11.27 7.25 0.80
N TYR A 219 -10.39 6.36 1.23
CA TYR A 219 -10.73 5.13 1.97
C TYR A 219 -10.60 5.29 3.48
N ILE A 220 -9.98 6.38 3.94
CA ILE A 220 -9.79 6.69 5.35
C ILE A 220 -11.08 7.32 5.88
N ALA A 221 -11.57 6.84 7.02
CA ALA A 221 -12.69 7.44 7.73
C ALA A 221 -12.32 8.87 8.19
N GLU A 222 -13.28 9.79 8.13
CA GLU A 222 -13.04 11.23 8.35
C GLU A 222 -12.22 11.52 9.64
N ASP A 223 -11.23 12.41 9.51
CA ASP A 223 -10.49 13.09 10.60
C ASP A 223 -9.61 12.23 11.55
N ARG A 224 -9.16 11.01 11.19
CA ARG A 224 -8.38 10.16 12.14
C ARG A 224 -7.20 9.40 11.53
N ILE A 225 -6.08 10.09 11.39
CA ILE A 225 -4.76 9.49 11.10
C ILE A 225 -3.94 9.51 12.39
N GLY A 226 -3.39 8.37 12.81
CA GLY A 226 -2.37 8.28 13.86
C GLY A 226 -0.99 8.17 13.22
N VAL A 227 -0.04 8.99 13.65
CA VAL A 227 1.37 8.89 13.22
C VAL A 227 2.15 8.12 14.27
N PHE A 228 2.81 7.02 13.87
CA PHE A 228 3.84 6.38 14.69
C PHE A 228 5.18 7.00 14.28
N ALA A 229 5.61 7.98 15.07
CA ALA A 229 6.94 8.55 14.90
C ALA A 229 7.98 7.58 15.49
N ASP A 230 8.94 7.21 14.64
CA ASP A 230 10.17 6.44 14.85
C ASP A 230 10.15 5.00 14.31
N LEU A 231 10.90 4.81 13.22
CA LEU A 231 11.43 3.52 12.74
C LEU A 231 12.52 2.94 13.68
N GLN A 232 12.68 3.50 14.88
CA GLN A 232 13.53 2.94 15.91
C GLN A 232 12.81 1.76 16.55
N ASP A 233 13.51 0.63 16.59
CA ASP A 233 13.08 -0.63 17.17
C ASP A 233 12.37 -0.38 18.53
N PRO A 234 11.04 -0.58 18.63
CA PRO A 234 10.31 -0.31 19.87
C PRO A 234 10.75 -1.24 21.02
N TYR A 235 11.60 -2.23 20.76
CA TYR A 235 12.06 -3.21 21.74
C TYR A 235 13.38 -2.86 22.43
N GLU A 236 14.09 -1.78 22.07
CA GLU A 236 15.34 -1.47 22.78
C GLU A 236 15.13 -0.86 24.17
N GLU A 237 14.01 -0.19 24.50
CA GLU A 237 13.89 0.47 25.83
C GLU A 237 12.50 0.49 26.53
N THR A 238 11.40 -0.06 25.99
CA THR A 238 10.11 0.02 26.69
C THR A 238 9.52 -1.34 27.05
N GLY A 239 9.50 -1.61 28.37
CA GLY A 239 8.75 -2.73 28.94
C GLY A 239 7.27 -2.61 28.59
N TRP A 240 6.70 -3.72 28.13
CA TRP A 240 5.27 -3.96 27.95
C TRP A 240 4.41 -3.28 29.03
N ASP A 241 3.54 -2.33 28.64
CA ASP A 241 2.37 -1.94 29.43
C ASP A 241 1.16 -2.80 28.99
N PRO A 242 0.60 -3.65 29.87
CA PRO A 242 -0.53 -4.52 29.54
C PRO A 242 -1.86 -3.78 29.25
N LEU A 243 -1.91 -2.45 29.33
CA LEU A 243 -3.15 -1.67 29.28
C LEU A 243 -3.31 -0.75 28.05
N GLY A 244 -2.45 -0.84 27.03
CA GLY A 244 -2.76 -0.39 25.67
C GLY A 244 -3.15 1.08 25.50
N ARG A 245 -2.57 2.01 26.27
CA ARG A 245 -2.78 3.45 26.07
C ARG A 245 -1.76 4.00 25.09
N HIS A 246 -2.09 3.96 23.80
CA HIS A 246 -1.34 4.68 22.76
C HIS A 246 -1.59 6.19 22.85
N LEU A 247 -0.54 6.99 22.66
CA LEU A 247 -0.63 8.44 22.53
C LEU A 247 -1.18 8.78 21.14
N TYR A 248 -2.39 9.33 21.09
CA TYR A 248 -3.02 9.84 19.87
C TYR A 248 -2.45 11.22 19.53
N TYR A 249 -2.07 11.44 18.28
CA TYR A 249 -1.87 12.78 17.74
C TYR A 249 -3.11 13.16 16.92
N ASP A 250 -3.84 14.19 17.36
CA ASP A 250 -4.89 14.83 16.55
C ASP A 250 -4.20 15.66 15.45
N VAL A 251 -4.26 15.15 14.21
CA VAL A 251 -3.58 15.74 13.05
C VAL A 251 -4.16 17.08 12.63
N ARG A 252 -5.31 17.50 13.19
CA ARG A 252 -5.84 18.86 12.96
C ARG A 252 -4.95 19.96 13.55
N HIS A 253 -4.04 19.62 14.47
CA HIS A 253 -3.04 20.55 15.02
C HIS A 253 -1.59 20.24 14.62
N ALA A 254 -1.33 19.18 13.86
CA ALA A 254 0.01 18.87 13.34
C ALA A 254 0.36 19.65 12.06
N SER A 255 -0.33 20.78 11.82
CA SER A 255 0.21 21.81 10.95
C SER A 255 1.41 22.47 11.65
N LEU A 256 2.59 22.37 11.03
CA LEU A 256 3.73 23.31 11.14
C LEU A 256 4.86 23.10 12.15
N HIS A 257 5.06 21.94 12.81
CA HIS A 257 6.20 21.80 13.75
C HIS A 257 7.27 20.74 13.50
N TYR A 258 7.20 19.94 12.42
CA TYR A 258 8.30 19.05 12.01
C TYR A 258 8.92 19.38 10.65
N LEU A 259 8.91 20.66 10.26
CA LEU A 259 9.78 21.19 9.21
C LEU A 259 10.60 22.35 9.79
N ARG A 260 11.79 22.02 10.30
CA ARG A 260 12.93 22.95 10.41
C ARG A 260 14.19 22.23 9.99
#